data_AF-A0A2S8G584-F1
#
_entry.id   AF-A0A2S8G584-F1
#
_cell.length_a   1.000
_cell.length_b   1.000
_cell.length_c   1.000
_cell.angle_alpha   90.00
_cell.angle_beta   90.00
_cell.angle_gamma   90.00
#
_symmetry.space_group_name_H-M   'P 1'
#
loop_
_entity.id
_entity.type
_entity.pdbx_description
1 polymer ?
#
loop_
_entity_poly.entity_id
_entity_poly.type
_entity_poly.pdbx_seq_one_letter_code
_entity_poly.pdbx_strand_id
1 'polypeptide(L)'
;MSLQLNDELLSAFLDGEVSAEERRQIEVMLAASPEWQKRYRQMVEAVNLVRTLPEETLPRDFSQGILAQIAQRQQVEQSGQNVSPDGTSPAPVHVAPQVVVATPAERSQSKRIRRKPSAVSPAWLALAACVVVAIGLGIAIQAGMFDGDQTPVAVDNQDANPVQDPTAALATNTDPLPINNQPAVDVKPESSEKSPFPDVNQFANDNNSPLTDQPAMDNADKEKPSGFRIRVRTRPGNTKPTPETMVRPPTIARSVYNLEKQDDLGLDRSEMVAIDDANTLTELVNWIDADQDSNLSDSEMQQAWFRFSKPDMQAPAISDASLKLIDRDMNEKISAAEFNLVIASVRWSSSEAIRRIWFRLDANGDGVWSPSDFASNARFAPIQTEVVQWHSLLDRSRNGSVSRIEYVLSAGQMQLTLKNWEQKLLNPRVYDETQKLVAEFDRDGNSQLAGRELRRLRESREDLKSLLENIDQDGISAYELYLLIELKQL
;
A
#
# COMPACT_ATOMS: atom_id res chain seq x y z
N MET A 1 -21.86 -5.96 -6.98
CA MET A 1 -21.53 -4.56 -6.63
C MET A 1 -22.30 -4.11 -5.37
N SER A 2 -22.29 -4.86 -4.27
CA SER A 2 -23.22 -4.64 -3.12
C SER A 2 -22.54 -4.45 -1.76
N LEU A 3 -21.23 -4.18 -1.73
CA LEU A 3 -20.47 -4.04 -0.47
C LEU A 3 -20.01 -2.60 -0.19
N GLN A 4 -19.74 -1.77 -1.20
CA GLN A 4 -19.28 -0.38 -1.00
C GLN A 4 -20.41 0.57 -0.59
N LEU A 5 -21.64 0.34 -1.06
CA LEU A 5 -22.81 1.16 -0.71
C LEU A 5 -23.21 1.06 0.78
N ASN A 6 -22.67 0.07 1.51
CA ASN A 6 -23.08 -0.22 2.89
C ASN A 6 -22.34 0.62 3.94
N ASP A 7 -21.05 0.90 3.72
CA ASP A 7 -20.25 1.70 4.67
C ASP A 7 -20.58 3.20 4.54
N GLU A 8 -20.94 3.64 3.33
CA GLU A 8 -21.40 5.01 3.06
C GLU A 8 -22.74 5.32 3.75
N LEU A 9 -23.70 4.40 3.70
CA LEU A 9 -24.99 4.52 4.42
C LEU A 9 -24.81 4.55 5.95
N LEU A 10 -23.88 3.75 6.50
CA LEU A 10 -23.54 3.80 7.92
C LEU A 10 -22.87 5.12 8.32
N SER A 11 -21.99 5.68 7.45
CA SER A 11 -21.39 6.99 7.66
C SER A 11 -22.45 8.09 7.65
N ALA A 12 -23.31 8.12 6.62
CA ALA A 12 -24.41 9.08 6.53
C ALA A 12 -25.36 8.99 7.72
N PHE A 13 -25.59 7.77 8.25
CA PHE A 13 -26.40 7.57 9.46
C PHE A 13 -25.75 8.18 10.70
N LEU A 14 -24.42 8.08 10.85
CA LEU A 14 -23.67 8.69 11.95
C LEU A 14 -23.63 10.21 11.85
N ASP A 15 -23.52 10.75 10.64
CA ASP A 15 -23.53 12.19 10.37
C ASP A 15 -24.94 12.80 10.43
N GLY A 16 -25.98 11.95 10.47
CA GLY A 16 -27.38 12.36 10.52
C GLY A 16 -27.95 12.83 9.18
N GLU A 17 -27.28 12.47 8.07
CA GLU A 17 -27.64 12.86 6.70
C GLU A 17 -28.63 11.89 6.03
N VAL A 18 -29.06 10.84 6.73
CA VAL A 18 -30.05 9.87 6.24
C VAL A 18 -31.48 10.36 6.40
N SER A 19 -32.34 10.02 5.44
CA SER A 19 -33.78 10.25 5.52
C SER A 19 -34.43 9.42 6.64
N ALA A 20 -35.64 9.80 7.07
CA ALA A 20 -36.37 9.08 8.11
C ALA A 20 -36.70 7.62 7.73
N GLU A 21 -36.84 7.34 6.43
CA GLU A 21 -37.11 5.99 5.91
C GLU A 21 -35.85 5.13 5.93
N GLU A 22 -34.72 5.66 5.46
CA GLU A 22 -33.41 5.01 5.50
C GLU A 22 -32.96 4.74 6.94
N ARG A 23 -33.22 5.69 7.85
CA ARG A 23 -32.92 5.53 9.28
C ARG A 23 -33.59 4.27 9.86
N ARG A 24 -34.87 4.05 9.55
CA ARG A 24 -35.61 2.86 10.00
C ARG A 24 -35.04 1.58 9.39
N GLN A 25 -34.65 1.61 8.11
CA GLN A 25 -34.04 0.45 7.45
C GLN A 25 -32.71 0.08 8.11
N ILE A 26 -31.86 1.07 8.41
CA ILE A 26 -30.57 0.87 9.07
C ILE A 26 -30.77 0.34 10.50
N GLU A 27 -31.75 0.86 11.24
CA GLU A 27 -32.09 0.35 12.58
C GLU A 27 -32.53 -1.12 12.54
N VAL A 28 -33.36 -1.50 11.55
CA VAL A 28 -33.77 -2.90 11.35
C VAL A 28 -32.55 -3.79 11.00
N MET A 29 -31.65 -3.31 10.13
CA MET A 29 -30.44 -4.05 9.77
C MET A 29 -29.47 -4.21 10.94
N LEU A 30 -29.29 -3.16 11.75
CA LEU A 30 -28.50 -3.20 12.98
C LEU A 30 -29.11 -4.14 14.02
N ALA A 31 -30.45 -4.23 14.11
CA ALA A 31 -31.10 -5.18 15.00
C ALA A 31 -30.98 -6.64 14.51
N ALA A 32 -31.02 -6.86 13.20
CA ALA A 32 -31.00 -8.20 12.61
C ALA A 32 -29.59 -8.82 12.53
N SER A 33 -28.52 -8.03 12.38
CA SER A 33 -27.17 -8.55 12.14
C SER A 33 -26.11 -8.10 13.17
N PRO A 34 -25.47 -9.04 13.89
CA PRO A 34 -24.41 -8.71 14.85
C PRO A 34 -23.14 -8.18 14.19
N GLU A 35 -22.88 -8.52 12.92
CA GLU A 35 -21.74 -8.00 12.17
C GLU A 35 -21.89 -6.50 11.91
N TRP A 36 -23.10 -6.05 11.56
CA TRP A 36 -23.41 -4.64 11.37
C TRP A 36 -23.26 -3.83 12.66
N GLN A 37 -23.68 -4.39 13.80
CA GLN A 37 -23.44 -3.77 15.11
C GLN A 37 -21.96 -3.65 15.45
N LYS A 38 -21.14 -4.63 15.04
CA LYS A 38 -19.68 -4.56 15.24
C LYS A 38 -19.06 -3.45 14.39
N ARG A 39 -19.43 -3.35 13.11
CA ARG A 39 -18.96 -2.29 12.21
C ARG A 39 -19.39 -0.90 12.67
N TYR A 40 -20.66 -0.74 13.04
CA TYR A 40 -21.18 0.51 13.60
C TYR A 40 -20.38 0.96 14.84
N ARG A 41 -20.10 0.04 15.77
CA ARG A 41 -19.25 0.33 16.93
C ARG A 41 -17.83 0.77 16.55
N GLN A 42 -17.22 0.13 15.56
CA GLN A 42 -15.89 0.50 15.07
C GLN A 42 -15.88 1.90 14.44
N MET A 43 -16.93 2.28 13.69
CA MET A 43 -17.04 3.62 13.11
C MET A 43 -17.28 4.68 14.19
N VAL A 44 -18.16 4.42 15.17
CA VAL A 44 -18.37 5.32 16.31
C VAL A 44 -17.08 5.53 17.10
N GLU A 45 -16.32 4.47 17.36
CA GLU A 45 -15.02 4.54 18.03
C GLU A 45 -14.01 5.40 17.24
N ALA A 46 -13.92 5.19 15.92
CA ALA A 46 -13.06 5.99 15.05
C ALA A 46 -13.44 7.47 15.04
N VAL A 47 -14.74 7.80 14.94
CA VAL A 47 -15.24 9.18 14.97
C VAL A 47 -14.96 9.83 16.32
N ASN A 48 -15.16 9.10 17.42
CA ASN A 48 -14.84 9.59 18.76
C ASN A 48 -13.33 9.82 18.94
N LEU A 49 -12.48 8.93 18.41
CA LEU A 49 -11.03 9.15 18.40
C LEU A 49 -10.66 10.43 17.65
N VAL A 50 -11.28 10.71 16.49
CA VAL A 50 -11.03 11.95 15.74
C VAL A 50 -11.52 13.18 16.51
N ARG A 51 -12.70 13.14 17.14
CA ARG A 51 -13.24 14.26 17.95
C ARG A 51 -12.47 14.52 19.24
N THR A 52 -11.78 13.52 19.76
CA THR A 52 -10.94 13.63 20.97
C THR A 52 -9.51 14.03 20.67
N LEU A 53 -9.13 14.14 19.38
CA LEU A 53 -7.86 14.74 19.03
C LEU A 53 -7.83 16.19 19.51
N PRO A 54 -6.75 16.63 20.18
CA PRO A 54 -6.64 18.00 20.64
C PRO A 54 -6.67 18.97 19.45
N GLU A 55 -7.53 19.98 19.52
CA GLU A 55 -7.54 21.09 18.57
C GLU A 55 -6.27 21.94 18.79
N GLU A 56 -5.18 21.59 18.13
CA GLU A 56 -3.97 22.40 18.14
C GLU A 56 -4.17 23.59 17.20
N THR A 57 -4.24 24.79 17.76
CA THR A 57 -4.34 26.01 16.96
C THR A 57 -3.04 26.19 16.19
N LEU A 58 -3.10 26.07 14.86
CA LEU A 58 -1.94 26.32 14.00
C LEU A 58 -1.33 27.70 14.32
N PRO A 59 0.00 27.80 14.49
CA PRO A 59 0.66 29.09 14.65
C PRO A 59 0.25 30.03 13.52
N ARG A 60 -0.03 31.31 13.82
CA ARG A 60 -0.45 32.31 12.81
C ARG A 60 0.51 32.39 11.61
N ASP A 61 1.76 32.04 11.82
CA ASP A 61 2.82 32.12 10.82
C ASP A 61 3.10 30.79 10.11
N PHE A 62 2.30 29.74 10.34
CA PHE A 62 2.50 28.41 9.73
C PHE A 62 2.53 28.47 8.20
N SER A 63 1.58 29.18 7.59
CA SER A 63 1.54 29.36 6.13
C SER A 63 2.75 30.12 5.61
N GLN A 64 3.25 31.11 6.36
CA GLN A 64 4.46 31.85 6.02
C GLN A 64 5.70 30.96 6.11
N GLY A 65 5.76 30.07 7.11
CA GLY A 65 6.82 29.07 7.27
C GLY A 65 6.89 28.11 6.09
N ILE A 66 5.74 27.56 5.64
CA ILE A 66 5.68 26.70 4.46
C ILE A 66 6.14 27.45 3.20
N LEU A 67 5.66 28.68 2.99
CA LEU A 67 6.05 29.48 1.81
C LEU A 67 7.54 29.83 1.82
N ALA A 68 8.11 30.16 2.98
CA ALA A 68 9.54 30.40 3.14
C ALA A 68 10.36 29.14 2.83
N GLN A 69 9.90 27.96 3.27
CA GLN A 69 10.55 26.68 3.01
C GLN A 69 10.51 26.31 1.52
N ILE A 70 9.38 26.55 0.84
CA ILE A 70 9.25 26.34 -0.61
C ILE A 70 10.20 27.29 -1.37
N ALA A 71 10.26 28.56 -0.99
CA ALA A 71 11.16 29.54 -1.61
C ALA A 71 12.64 29.14 -1.43
N GLN A 72 13.01 28.61 -0.27
CA GLN A 72 14.38 28.15 0.00
C GLN A 72 14.76 26.94 -0.87
N ARG A 73 13.86 25.96 -1.07
CA ARG A 73 14.11 24.83 -1.97
C ARG A 73 14.35 25.27 -3.42
N GLN A 74 13.56 26.22 -3.91
CA GLN A 74 13.72 26.76 -5.26
C GLN A 74 15.06 27.47 -5.47
N GLN A 75 15.57 28.17 -4.45
CA GLN A 75 16.89 28.83 -4.54
C GLN A 75 18.04 27.82 -4.61
N VAL A 76 17.95 26.71 -3.87
CA VAL A 76 18.98 25.65 -3.90
C VAL A 76 19.02 24.97 -5.27
N GLU A 77 17.84 24.66 -5.85
CA GLU A 77 17.74 24.06 -7.18
C GLU A 77 18.29 24.97 -8.29
N GLN A 78 18.03 26.28 -8.22
CA GLN A 78 18.57 27.24 -9.19
C GLN A 78 20.09 27.44 -9.06
N SER A 79 20.64 27.29 -7.86
CA SER A 79 22.08 27.46 -7.61
C SER A 79 22.89 26.24 -8.08
N GLY A 80 22.32 25.03 -8.01
CA GLY A 80 22.98 23.80 -8.44
C GLY A 80 23.07 23.61 -9.95
N GLN A 81 22.23 24.29 -10.74
CA GLN A 81 22.10 24.05 -12.18
C GLN A 81 23.04 24.91 -13.05
N ASN A 82 23.89 25.75 -12.46
CA ASN A 82 24.86 26.61 -13.16
C ASN A 82 26.31 26.10 -13.14
N VAL A 83 26.58 24.89 -12.65
CA VAL A 83 27.89 24.26 -12.83
C VAL A 83 27.94 23.64 -14.22
N SER A 84 28.28 24.46 -15.22
CA SER A 84 28.63 23.97 -16.55
C SER A 84 29.83 23.01 -16.44
N PRO A 85 29.72 21.78 -16.95
CA PRO A 85 30.86 20.89 -17.10
C PRO A 85 31.57 21.27 -18.40
N ASP A 86 32.31 22.38 -18.38
CA ASP A 86 33.12 22.75 -19.53
C ASP A 86 34.53 23.14 -19.08
N GLY A 87 35.47 22.25 -19.41
CA GLY A 87 36.79 22.67 -19.85
C GLY A 87 37.90 22.72 -18.81
N THR A 88 38.71 21.66 -18.84
CA THR A 88 40.16 21.79 -19.11
C THR A 88 41.04 22.32 -17.97
N SER A 89 41.69 21.39 -17.27
CA SER A 89 42.97 21.62 -16.57
C SER A 89 43.99 22.27 -17.52
N PRO A 90 44.69 23.32 -17.05
CA PRO A 90 46.14 23.16 -16.93
C PRO A 90 46.72 23.72 -15.63
N ALA A 91 47.66 22.95 -15.10
CA ALA A 91 48.86 23.28 -14.31
C ALA A 91 48.81 24.32 -13.16
N PRO A 92 49.48 24.04 -12.02
CA PRO A 92 49.54 24.94 -10.87
C PRO A 92 50.59 26.03 -11.07
N VAL A 93 50.19 27.30 -10.98
CA VAL A 93 51.10 28.43 -10.78
C VAL A 93 50.75 29.10 -9.46
N HIS A 94 51.68 29.01 -8.51
CA HIS A 94 51.68 29.75 -7.26
C HIS A 94 51.77 31.26 -7.52
N VAL A 95 50.76 32.04 -7.12
CA VAL A 95 50.91 33.47 -6.81
C VAL A 95 50.02 33.86 -5.63
N ALA A 96 50.60 34.62 -4.70
CA ALA A 96 50.07 35.06 -3.41
C ALA A 96 48.82 35.96 -3.50
N PRO A 97 48.01 36.08 -2.42
CA PRO A 97 46.83 36.93 -2.43
C PRO A 97 47.22 38.40 -2.19
N GLN A 98 47.00 39.25 -3.19
CA GLN A 98 46.84 40.70 -2.99
C GLN A 98 45.35 41.03 -2.90
N VAL A 99 44.96 41.50 -1.72
CA VAL A 99 43.67 42.13 -1.45
C VAL A 99 43.64 43.50 -2.13
N VAL A 100 42.77 43.67 -3.12
CA VAL A 100 42.41 44.99 -3.64
C VAL A 100 40.89 45.12 -3.60
N VAL A 101 40.47 46.01 -2.71
CA VAL A 101 39.11 46.56 -2.63
C VAL A 101 38.89 47.47 -3.84
N ALA A 102 37.82 47.24 -4.60
CA ALA A 102 37.35 48.18 -5.62
C ALA A 102 35.85 48.45 -5.43
N THR A 103 35.55 49.74 -5.25
CA THR A 103 34.24 50.39 -5.22
C THR A 103 33.57 50.44 -6.61
N PRO A 104 32.25 50.69 -6.67
CA PRO A 104 31.47 50.53 -7.89
C PRO A 104 31.32 51.86 -8.65
N ALA A 105 31.68 51.88 -9.93
CA ALA A 105 31.17 52.87 -10.88
C ALA A 105 31.24 52.31 -12.31
N GLU A 106 30.09 52.36 -12.99
CA GLU A 106 29.91 52.41 -14.44
C GLU A 106 30.55 51.34 -15.32
N ARG A 107 29.70 50.44 -15.85
CA ARG A 107 29.54 50.32 -17.30
C ARG A 107 28.26 49.61 -17.70
N SER A 108 27.32 50.42 -18.14
CA SER A 108 26.31 50.09 -19.15
C SER A 108 26.95 49.40 -20.35
N GLN A 109 26.56 48.14 -20.62
CA GLN A 109 26.45 47.62 -21.99
C GLN A 109 25.26 46.67 -22.10
N SER A 110 24.36 47.07 -22.99
CA SER A 110 23.19 46.37 -23.51
C SER A 110 23.44 44.89 -23.84
N LYS A 111 22.87 43.98 -23.05
CA LYS A 111 22.75 42.56 -23.42
C LYS A 111 21.39 42.36 -24.12
N ARG A 112 21.40 42.35 -25.45
CA ARG A 112 20.28 41.87 -26.28
C ARG A 112 20.03 40.41 -25.92
N ILE A 113 18.97 40.16 -25.15
CA ILE A 113 18.48 38.81 -24.85
C ILE A 113 17.91 38.25 -26.16
N ARG A 114 18.69 37.38 -26.81
CA ARG A 114 18.26 36.57 -27.93
C ARG A 114 17.29 35.52 -27.37
N ARG A 115 15.99 35.83 -27.38
CA ARG A 115 14.93 34.88 -27.05
C ARG A 115 15.04 33.70 -28.01
N LYS A 116 15.39 32.52 -27.48
CA LYS A 116 15.31 31.26 -28.23
C LYS A 116 13.81 31.01 -28.52
N PRO A 117 13.41 30.72 -29.77
CA PRO A 117 12.03 30.37 -30.07
C PRO A 117 11.70 29.08 -29.31
N SER A 118 10.72 29.14 -28.42
CA SER A 118 10.19 27.97 -27.74
C SER A 118 9.61 27.03 -28.80
N ALA A 119 10.14 25.81 -28.86
CA ALA A 119 9.76 24.76 -29.82
C ALA A 119 8.40 24.11 -29.50
N VAL A 120 7.46 24.86 -28.93
CA VAL A 120 6.09 24.39 -28.75
C VAL A 120 5.28 25.05 -29.86
N SER A 121 4.97 24.27 -30.90
CA SER A 121 4.13 24.77 -31.98
C SER A 121 2.74 25.11 -31.41
N PRO A 122 2.12 26.22 -31.83
CA PRO A 122 0.78 26.60 -31.37
C PRO A 122 -0.29 25.52 -31.66
N ALA A 123 0.00 24.58 -32.55
CA ALA A 123 -0.83 23.41 -32.81
C ALA A 123 -0.96 22.47 -31.59
N TRP A 124 0.10 22.30 -30.78
CA TRP A 124 0.04 21.46 -29.59
C TRP A 124 -0.81 22.06 -28.47
N LEU A 125 -0.82 23.39 -28.34
CA LEU A 125 -1.71 24.09 -27.39
C LEU A 125 -3.18 23.99 -27.82
N ALA A 126 -3.47 24.06 -29.12
CA ALA A 126 -4.83 23.87 -29.63
C ALA A 126 -5.34 22.44 -29.38
N LEU A 127 -4.48 21.44 -29.56
CA LEU A 127 -4.84 20.03 -29.35
C LEU A 127 -5.10 19.74 -27.86
N ALA A 128 -4.26 20.28 -26.95
CA ALA A 128 -4.49 20.18 -25.52
C ALA A 128 -5.81 20.83 -25.07
N ALA A 129 -6.16 21.99 -25.64
CA ALA A 129 -7.44 22.64 -25.35
C ALA A 129 -8.65 21.82 -25.81
N CYS A 130 -8.58 21.18 -27.00
CA CYS A 130 -9.66 20.33 -27.49
C CYS A 130 -9.90 19.09 -26.61
N VAL A 131 -8.83 18.49 -26.06
CA VAL A 131 -8.94 17.33 -25.17
C VAL A 131 -9.64 17.71 -23.86
N VAL A 132 -9.32 18.87 -23.27
CA VAL A 132 -9.97 19.34 -22.04
C VAL A 132 -11.46 19.61 -22.26
N VAL A 133 -11.85 20.18 -23.41
CA VAL A 133 -13.26 20.41 -23.74
C VAL A 133 -14.01 19.10 -23.95
N ALA A 134 -13.41 18.11 -24.61
CA ALA A 134 -14.04 16.80 -24.82
C ALA A 134 -14.27 16.05 -23.49
N ILE A 135 -13.30 16.10 -22.57
CA ILE A 135 -13.43 15.50 -21.23
C ILE A 135 -14.53 16.21 -20.44
N GLY A 136 -14.56 17.55 -20.47
CA GLY A 136 -15.62 18.33 -19.81
C GLY A 136 -17.01 18.02 -20.35
N LEU A 137 -17.15 17.84 -21.67
CA LEU A 137 -18.43 17.49 -22.30
C LEU A 137 -18.89 16.06 -21.92
N GLY A 138 -17.96 15.11 -21.84
CA GLY A 138 -18.25 13.73 -21.41
C GLY A 138 -18.78 13.67 -19.98
N ILE A 139 -18.18 14.44 -19.06
CA ILE A 139 -18.64 14.55 -17.67
C ILE A 139 -20.03 15.20 -17.60
N ALA A 140 -20.30 16.25 -18.39
CA ALA A 140 -21.60 16.92 -18.40
C ALA A 140 -22.74 16.03 -18.93
N ILE A 141 -22.47 15.18 -19.93
CA ILE A 141 -23.45 14.21 -20.45
C ILE A 141 -23.73 13.12 -19.41
N GLN A 142 -22.69 12.61 -18.74
CA GLN A 142 -22.85 11.56 -17.73
C GLN A 142 -23.54 12.07 -16.45
N ALA A 143 -23.40 13.36 -16.14
CA ALA A 143 -24.07 14.03 -15.02
C ALA A 143 -25.53 14.43 -15.32
N GLY A 144 -26.09 14.04 -16.47
CA GLY A 144 -27.51 14.29 -16.78
C GLY A 144 -27.87 15.76 -17.03
N MET A 145 -26.90 16.64 -17.31
CA MET A 145 -27.16 18.09 -17.48
C MET A 145 -27.94 18.45 -18.75
N PHE A 146 -28.35 17.47 -19.57
CA PHE A 146 -29.09 17.70 -20.82
C PHE A 146 -30.42 16.93 -20.90
N ASP A 147 -30.98 16.48 -19.77
CA ASP A 147 -32.34 15.92 -19.76
C ASP A 147 -33.38 17.04 -19.95
N GLY A 148 -33.70 17.32 -21.21
CA GLY A 148 -34.84 18.13 -21.59
C GLY A 148 -36.11 17.27 -21.55
N ASP A 149 -37.10 17.74 -20.79
CA ASP A 149 -38.47 17.20 -20.69
C ASP A 149 -38.98 16.63 -22.02
N GLN A 150 -38.98 15.31 -22.15
CA GLN A 150 -39.83 14.60 -23.08
C GLN A 150 -40.79 13.71 -22.29
N THR A 151 -42.01 14.21 -22.14
CA THR A 151 -43.16 13.44 -21.66
C THR A 151 -43.46 12.29 -22.64
N PRO A 152 -43.38 11.01 -22.24
CA PRO A 152 -43.81 9.93 -23.10
C PRO A 152 -45.35 9.85 -23.11
N VAL A 153 -45.93 9.93 -24.30
CA VAL A 153 -47.33 9.62 -24.57
C VAL A 153 -47.53 8.11 -24.46
N ALA A 154 -48.43 7.69 -23.58
CA ALA A 154 -48.85 6.30 -23.44
C ALA A 154 -49.67 5.87 -24.68
N VAL A 155 -49.25 4.79 -25.34
CA VAL A 155 -50.07 4.06 -26.32
C VAL A 155 -50.54 2.77 -25.65
N ASP A 156 -51.84 2.76 -25.37
CA ASP A 156 -52.63 1.62 -24.95
C ASP A 156 -52.83 0.67 -26.14
N ASN A 157 -52.56 -0.62 -25.97
CA ASN A 157 -52.95 -1.66 -26.92
C ASN A 157 -53.27 -2.94 -26.15
N GLN A 158 -54.58 -3.17 -26.01
CA GLN A 158 -55.20 -4.43 -25.63
C GLN A 158 -55.16 -5.46 -26.77
N ASP A 159 -55.33 -6.71 -26.34
CA ASP A 159 -55.79 -7.90 -27.08
C ASP A 159 -54.80 -8.65 -27.98
N ALA A 160 -54.31 -9.80 -27.48
CA ALA A 160 -54.69 -11.13 -27.98
C ALA A 160 -53.87 -12.26 -27.30
N ASN A 161 -54.55 -13.10 -26.52
CA ASN A 161 -54.18 -14.48 -26.20
C ASN A 161 -54.86 -15.43 -27.23
N PRO A 162 -54.50 -16.73 -27.43
CA PRO A 162 -54.19 -17.69 -26.35
C PRO A 162 -53.26 -18.91 -26.69
N VAL A 163 -53.19 -19.84 -25.70
CA VAL A 163 -52.85 -21.30 -25.77
C VAL A 163 -51.34 -21.62 -25.62
N GLN A 164 -50.82 -22.47 -24.71
CA GLN A 164 -51.29 -23.75 -24.14
C GLN A 164 -50.56 -24.11 -22.80
N ASP A 165 -51.29 -24.86 -21.97
CA ASP A 165 -51.01 -25.69 -20.77
C ASP A 165 -49.71 -26.55 -20.77
N PRO A 166 -49.20 -27.07 -19.60
CA PRO A 166 -49.98 -28.00 -18.75
C PRO A 166 -49.73 -28.09 -17.22
N THR A 167 -50.83 -28.41 -16.50
CA THR A 167 -51.04 -29.34 -15.35
C THR A 167 -49.99 -29.40 -14.22
N ALA A 168 -50.28 -29.05 -12.94
CA ALA A 168 -51.06 -29.75 -11.87
C ALA A 168 -50.09 -29.92 -10.67
N ALA A 169 -50.37 -29.76 -9.37
CA ALA A 169 -51.59 -29.90 -8.56
C ALA A 169 -51.50 -28.99 -7.30
N LEU A 170 -52.55 -28.23 -6.98
CA LEU A 170 -53.45 -28.35 -5.81
C LEU A 170 -52.83 -28.56 -4.41
N ALA A 171 -52.98 -27.53 -3.55
CA ALA A 171 -53.75 -27.67 -2.30
C ALA A 171 -54.22 -26.29 -1.81
N THR A 172 -55.53 -26.19 -1.64
CA THR A 172 -56.38 -25.08 -1.20
C THR A 172 -56.44 -24.95 0.32
N ASN A 173 -56.55 -23.73 0.85
CA ASN A 173 -57.56 -23.43 1.89
C ASN A 173 -57.88 -21.93 1.93
N THR A 174 -59.14 -21.66 1.61
CA THR A 174 -59.91 -20.43 1.74
C THR A 174 -60.49 -20.31 3.14
N ASP A 175 -60.51 -19.11 3.71
CA ASP A 175 -61.66 -18.57 4.46
C ASP A 175 -61.57 -17.02 4.50
N PRO A 176 -62.61 -16.28 4.07
CA PRO A 176 -62.68 -14.83 4.19
C PRO A 176 -63.52 -14.39 5.39
N LEU A 177 -63.03 -13.43 6.16
CA LEU A 177 -63.78 -12.73 7.22
C LEU A 177 -64.08 -11.27 6.81
N PRO A 178 -65.15 -10.67 7.36
CA PRO A 178 -65.91 -9.61 6.70
C PRO A 178 -65.32 -8.21 6.89
N ILE A 179 -65.49 -7.39 5.85
CA ILE A 179 -65.24 -5.95 5.82
C ILE A 179 -66.27 -5.25 6.71
N ASN A 180 -65.79 -4.62 7.80
CA ASN A 180 -66.57 -3.70 8.61
C ASN A 180 -66.03 -2.28 8.42
N ASN A 181 -66.80 -1.44 7.74
CA ASN A 181 -66.56 -0.01 7.55
C ASN A 181 -67.22 0.77 8.69
N GLN A 182 -66.45 1.44 9.55
CA GLN A 182 -66.90 2.66 10.25
C GLN A 182 -65.73 3.64 10.52
N PRO A 183 -66.01 4.96 10.60
CA PRO A 183 -65.06 6.01 10.27
C PRO A 183 -64.48 6.77 11.48
N ALA A 184 -63.34 7.43 11.20
CA ALA A 184 -62.80 8.66 11.80
C ALA A 184 -62.79 8.79 13.34
N VAL A 185 -61.61 8.56 13.92
CA VAL A 185 -61.21 9.17 15.19
C VAL A 185 -59.92 9.94 14.96
N ASP A 186 -60.01 11.24 15.21
CA ASP A 186 -58.96 12.24 15.16
C ASP A 186 -57.96 11.98 16.32
N VAL A 187 -56.80 11.40 16.01
CA VAL A 187 -55.73 11.14 16.99
C VAL A 187 -54.58 12.11 16.74
N LYS A 188 -54.50 13.08 17.64
CA LYS A 188 -53.40 14.01 17.88
C LYS A 188 -52.06 13.25 17.96
N PRO A 189 -50.98 13.68 17.29
CA PRO A 189 -49.72 12.95 17.32
C PRO A 189 -49.11 12.97 18.73
N GLU A 190 -49.10 11.79 19.36
CA GLU A 190 -48.30 11.53 20.55
C GLU A 190 -46.81 11.56 20.20
N SER A 191 -46.05 12.04 21.18
CA SER A 191 -44.62 12.27 21.18
C SER A 191 -43.80 11.09 20.69
N SER A 192 -42.80 11.39 19.86
CA SER A 192 -41.72 10.50 19.41
C SER A 192 -41.25 9.51 20.49
N GLU A 193 -41.48 8.22 20.25
CA GLU A 193 -40.78 7.14 20.92
C GLU A 193 -39.26 7.39 20.79
N LYS A 194 -38.57 7.45 21.92
CA LYS A 194 -37.11 7.56 21.97
C LYS A 194 -36.51 6.28 21.39
N SER A 195 -35.67 6.41 20.38
CA SER A 195 -34.90 5.29 19.81
C SER A 195 -34.18 4.53 20.94
N PRO A 196 -34.19 3.18 20.94
CA PRO A 196 -33.51 2.38 21.95
C PRO A 196 -31.98 2.45 21.84
N PHE A 197 -31.45 3.12 20.82
CA PHE A 197 -30.02 3.33 20.64
C PHE A 197 -29.59 4.65 21.29
N PRO A 198 -28.56 4.64 22.15
CA PRO A 198 -28.02 5.85 22.76
C PRO A 198 -27.55 6.84 21.69
N ASP A 199 -27.97 8.10 21.83
CA ASP A 199 -27.52 9.20 20.98
C ASP A 199 -26.00 9.39 21.17
N VAL A 200 -25.27 9.72 20.10
CA VAL A 200 -23.81 9.84 20.07
C VAL A 200 -23.29 10.80 21.15
N ASN A 201 -24.10 11.79 21.53
CA ASN A 201 -23.80 12.75 22.58
C ASN A 201 -23.83 12.17 24.01
N GLN A 202 -24.46 11.01 24.24
CA GLN A 202 -24.54 10.40 25.57
C GLN A 202 -23.28 9.62 25.96
N PHE A 203 -22.49 9.12 24.99
CA PHE A 203 -21.25 8.40 25.29
C PHE A 203 -20.07 9.29 25.70
N ALA A 204 -20.13 10.60 25.42
CA ALA A 204 -19.01 11.51 25.66
C ALA A 204 -18.89 11.99 27.12
N ASN A 205 -19.92 11.82 27.96
CA ASN A 205 -19.99 12.46 29.28
C ASN A 205 -19.68 11.56 30.49
N ASP A 206 -19.49 10.24 30.32
CA ASP A 206 -19.39 9.30 31.46
C ASP A 206 -17.96 9.08 32.00
N ASN A 207 -16.92 9.76 31.48
CA ASN A 207 -15.51 9.41 31.79
C ASN A 207 -14.68 10.42 32.60
N ASN A 208 -15.26 11.44 33.24
CA ASN A 208 -14.47 12.39 34.04
C ASN A 208 -14.85 12.39 35.54
N SER A 209 -14.01 11.73 36.36
CA SER A 209 -13.89 12.00 37.80
C SER A 209 -12.40 12.05 38.18
N PRO A 210 -11.92 13.12 38.84
CA PRO A 210 -10.51 13.23 39.20
C PRO A 210 -10.22 12.56 40.54
N LEU A 211 -9.07 11.88 40.63
CA LEU A 211 -8.54 11.32 41.88
C LEU A 211 -7.30 12.12 42.35
N THR A 212 -7.27 12.33 43.65
CA THR A 212 -6.41 13.22 44.44
C THR A 212 -5.01 12.66 44.75
N ASP A 213 -4.03 13.58 44.76
CA ASP A 213 -2.70 13.65 45.40
C ASP A 213 -1.96 12.40 45.92
N GLN A 214 -0.67 12.29 45.55
CA GLN A 214 0.44 12.00 46.49
C GLN A 214 1.82 12.47 45.96
N PRO A 215 2.84 12.65 46.83
CA PRO A 215 3.90 13.65 46.65
C PRO A 215 5.28 13.09 46.19
N ALA A 216 6.16 14.05 45.92
CA ALA A 216 7.47 13.98 45.28
C ALA A 216 8.58 13.23 46.03
N MET A 217 9.55 12.69 45.26
CA MET A 217 10.94 12.54 45.68
C MET A 217 11.91 12.69 44.49
N ASP A 218 12.98 13.45 44.77
CA ASP A 218 14.20 13.67 43.99
C ASP A 218 15.06 12.40 43.88
N ASN A 219 15.75 12.21 42.73
CA ASN A 219 17.21 12.31 42.65
C ASN A 219 17.77 11.94 41.26
N ALA A 220 18.88 12.60 40.94
CA ALA A 220 19.71 12.51 39.75
C ALA A 220 20.57 11.23 39.68
N ASP A 221 20.83 10.70 38.47
CA ASP A 221 22.14 10.73 37.78
C ASP A 221 22.31 9.64 36.68
N LYS A 222 22.97 10.07 35.58
CA LYS A 222 23.84 9.35 34.62
C LYS A 222 23.24 8.51 33.48
N GLU A 223 23.42 9.05 32.28
CA GLU A 223 23.21 8.43 30.97
C GLU A 223 24.20 7.29 30.68
N LYS A 224 23.67 6.16 30.19
CA LYS A 224 24.39 5.10 29.47
C LYS A 224 23.56 4.69 28.25
N PRO A 225 24.19 4.32 27.12
CA PRO A 225 23.47 3.99 25.88
C PRO A 225 22.62 2.72 26.03
N SER A 226 21.37 2.80 25.59
CA SER A 226 20.33 1.78 25.71
C SER A 226 20.41 0.74 24.58
N GLY A 227 20.59 -0.53 24.94
CA GLY A 227 20.20 -1.68 24.11
C GLY A 227 19.21 -2.53 24.92
N PHE A 228 18.15 -3.02 24.30
CA PHE A 228 17.09 -3.81 24.95
C PHE A 228 17.68 -5.05 25.66
N ARG A 229 17.50 -5.14 26.99
CA ARG A 229 17.84 -6.31 27.81
C ARG A 229 16.57 -6.93 28.35
N ILE A 230 16.22 -8.15 27.92
CA ILE A 230 15.15 -8.93 28.55
C ILE A 230 15.73 -9.63 29.79
N ARG A 231 15.34 -9.14 30.98
CA ARG A 231 15.37 -9.91 32.25
C ARG A 231 13.97 -9.89 32.84
N VAL A 232 13.52 -11.03 33.35
CA VAL A 232 12.16 -11.30 33.86
C VAL A 232 11.83 -10.40 35.08
N ARG A 233 10.89 -9.44 34.85
CA ARG A 233 10.09 -8.49 35.70
C ARG A 233 10.79 -7.66 36.81
N THR A 234 10.50 -6.36 36.99
CA THR A 234 9.18 -5.74 37.32
C THR A 234 9.03 -4.22 36.95
N ARG A 235 7.80 -3.86 36.50
CA ARG A 235 7.03 -2.57 36.48
C ARG A 235 7.59 -1.23 35.88
N PRO A 236 6.68 -0.36 35.36
CA PRO A 236 6.98 0.58 34.27
C PRO A 236 7.18 2.04 34.70
N GLY A 237 8.01 2.77 33.94
CA GLY A 237 8.21 4.21 34.05
C GLY A 237 8.04 4.91 32.69
N ASN A 238 7.50 6.13 32.77
CA ASN A 238 6.92 7.01 31.75
C ASN A 238 7.94 7.53 30.69
N THR A 239 7.56 7.63 29.41
CA THR A 239 8.37 8.27 28.35
C THR A 239 7.68 9.51 27.76
N LYS A 240 8.48 10.54 27.44
CA LYS A 240 8.08 11.85 26.88
C LYS A 240 7.67 11.75 25.39
N PRO A 241 6.79 12.64 24.89
CA PRO A 241 6.35 12.64 23.50
C PRO A 241 7.36 13.30 22.54
N THR A 242 7.56 12.67 21.39
CA THR A 242 8.25 13.20 20.20
C THR A 242 7.26 13.92 19.27
N PRO A 243 7.67 14.94 18.51
CA PRO A 243 6.75 15.81 17.77
C PRO A 243 6.24 15.17 16.47
N GLU A 244 4.94 15.33 16.22
CA GLU A 244 4.18 14.68 15.15
C GLU A 244 3.83 15.65 14.02
N THR A 245 4.63 15.69 12.95
CA THR A 245 4.17 16.19 11.65
C THR A 245 4.70 15.29 10.54
N MET A 246 4.01 14.17 10.30
CA MET A 246 4.06 13.41 9.05
C MET A 246 2.71 12.70 8.84
N VAL A 247 2.17 12.80 7.63
CA VAL A 247 0.99 12.07 7.14
C VAL A 247 1.15 10.58 7.50
N ARG A 248 0.16 10.03 8.21
CA ARG A 248 0.31 8.72 8.87
C ARG A 248 0.00 7.58 7.90
N PRO A 249 0.97 6.69 7.56
CA PRO A 249 0.68 5.46 6.84
C PRO A 249 -0.14 4.49 7.71
N PRO A 250 -0.80 3.48 7.11
CA PRO A 250 -1.60 2.48 7.83
C PRO A 250 -0.81 1.77 8.95
N THR A 251 -1.52 1.34 9.99
CA THR A 251 -0.99 0.93 11.30
C THR A 251 0.10 -0.15 11.23
N ILE A 252 0.08 -1.00 10.20
CA ILE A 252 1.04 -2.10 9.99
C ILE A 252 2.43 -1.59 9.57
N ALA A 253 2.50 -0.48 8.84
CA ALA A 253 3.78 0.18 8.52
C ALA A 253 4.41 0.88 9.76
N ARG A 254 3.62 1.10 10.82
CA ARG A 254 4.06 1.74 12.07
C ARG A 254 4.25 0.78 13.25
N SER A 255 3.51 -0.33 13.30
CA SER A 255 3.35 -1.09 14.55
C SER A 255 4.49 -2.04 14.88
N VAL A 256 5.49 -2.24 14.01
CA VAL A 256 6.53 -3.22 14.32
C VAL A 256 7.85 -2.86 13.67
N TYR A 257 8.87 -2.60 14.51
CA TYR A 257 10.29 -2.46 14.19
C TYR A 257 10.73 -1.08 13.70
N ASN A 258 11.02 -0.20 14.66
CA ASN A 258 11.82 0.99 14.39
C ASN A 258 13.26 0.50 14.16
N LEU A 259 13.64 0.20 12.91
CA LEU A 259 15.03 -0.03 12.50
C LEU A 259 15.77 1.32 12.51
N GLU A 260 15.71 2.03 13.63
CA GLU A 260 16.50 3.24 13.79
C GLU A 260 17.97 2.84 13.69
N LYS A 261 18.71 3.67 12.95
CA LYS A 261 20.13 3.49 12.64
C LYS A 261 21.03 3.23 13.87
N GLN A 262 20.53 3.51 15.08
CA GLN A 262 21.22 3.30 16.35
C GLN A 262 21.10 1.88 16.90
N ASP A 263 20.00 1.16 16.63
CA ASP A 263 19.76 -0.14 17.28
C ASP A 263 20.31 -1.31 16.47
N ASP A 264 20.46 -1.20 15.14
CA ASP A 264 21.00 -2.28 14.30
C ASP A 264 21.81 -1.77 13.09
N LEU A 265 23.03 -1.31 13.37
CA LEU A 265 24.04 -1.01 12.34
C LEU A 265 24.47 -2.30 11.62
N GLY A 266 23.71 -2.72 10.61
CA GLY A 266 24.11 -3.85 9.77
C GLY A 266 22.98 -4.61 9.10
N LEU A 267 21.71 -4.39 9.46
CA LEU A 267 20.61 -5.13 8.87
C LEU A 267 20.53 -4.92 7.35
N ASP A 268 20.72 -3.69 6.90
CA ASP A 268 20.73 -3.30 5.47
C ASP A 268 21.81 -4.02 4.64
N ARG A 269 22.86 -4.51 5.30
CA ARG A 269 23.99 -5.21 4.69
C ARG A 269 24.02 -6.69 5.04
N SER A 270 23.06 -7.14 5.83
CA SER A 270 22.99 -8.53 6.23
C SER A 270 22.43 -9.34 5.08
N GLU A 271 23.21 -10.31 4.62
CA GLU A 271 22.68 -11.34 3.74
C GLU A 271 21.71 -12.22 4.52
N MET A 272 20.64 -12.66 3.85
CA MET A 272 19.73 -13.64 4.42
C MET A 272 20.50 -14.88 4.87
N VAL A 273 20.13 -15.41 6.02
CA VAL A 273 20.68 -16.67 6.53
C VAL A 273 20.20 -17.80 5.63
N ALA A 274 21.14 -18.58 5.09
CA ALA A 274 20.82 -19.83 4.39
C ALA A 274 20.37 -20.87 5.42
N ILE A 275 19.21 -21.48 5.19
CA ILE A 275 18.64 -22.52 6.05
C ILE A 275 18.76 -23.85 5.31
N ASP A 276 19.93 -24.50 5.43
CA ASP A 276 20.26 -25.70 4.67
C ASP A 276 19.56 -26.96 5.20
N ASP A 277 19.21 -26.98 6.50
CA ASP A 277 18.50 -28.10 7.10
C ASP A 277 16.98 -27.98 6.91
N ALA A 278 16.42 -28.87 6.08
CA ALA A 278 15.00 -28.92 5.80
C ALA A 278 14.15 -29.18 7.05
N ASN A 279 14.67 -29.89 8.05
CA ASN A 279 13.95 -30.15 9.29
C ASN A 279 13.84 -28.87 10.12
N THR A 280 14.94 -28.13 10.27
CA THR A 280 14.98 -26.81 10.91
C THR A 280 14.05 -25.82 10.21
N LEU A 281 14.06 -25.77 8.86
CA LEU A 281 13.13 -24.92 8.12
C LEU A 281 11.66 -25.29 8.40
N THR A 282 11.32 -26.59 8.34
CA THR A 282 9.95 -27.07 8.57
C THR A 282 9.49 -26.78 10.00
N GLU A 283 10.37 -26.96 11.00
CA GLU A 283 10.10 -26.62 12.38
C GLU A 283 9.80 -25.11 12.54
N LEU A 284 10.64 -24.25 11.97
CA LEU A 284 10.46 -22.80 12.04
C LEU A 284 9.18 -22.36 11.33
N VAL A 285 8.89 -22.91 10.14
CA VAL A 285 7.63 -22.63 9.42
C VAL A 285 6.44 -22.99 10.31
N ASN A 286 6.37 -24.22 10.84
CA ASN A 286 5.27 -24.68 11.69
C ASN A 286 5.16 -23.88 13.01
N TRP A 287 6.27 -23.35 13.50
CA TRP A 287 6.28 -22.54 14.72
C TRP A 287 5.75 -21.12 14.45
N ILE A 288 6.10 -20.53 13.31
CA ILE A 288 5.65 -19.18 12.90
C ILE A 288 4.19 -19.21 12.43
N ASP A 289 3.87 -20.13 11.52
CA ASP A 289 2.56 -20.38 10.92
C ASP A 289 1.56 -20.83 12.00
N ALA A 290 0.79 -19.88 12.52
CA ALA A 290 -0.05 -20.10 13.68
C ALA A 290 -1.39 -20.72 13.28
N ASP A 291 -1.86 -20.46 12.06
CA ASP A 291 -3.13 -20.99 11.56
C ASP A 291 -2.98 -22.20 10.61
N GLN A 292 -1.75 -22.60 10.30
CA GLN A 292 -1.38 -23.76 9.48
C GLN A 292 -1.86 -23.67 8.04
N ASP A 293 -2.00 -22.46 7.49
CA ASP A 293 -2.42 -22.25 6.10
C ASP A 293 -1.25 -22.33 5.09
N SER A 294 -0.03 -22.59 5.58
CA SER A 294 1.22 -22.64 4.82
C SER A 294 1.67 -21.29 4.23
N ASN A 295 1.03 -20.18 4.60
CA ASN A 295 1.39 -18.82 4.18
C ASN A 295 1.77 -17.96 5.38
N LEU A 296 3.06 -17.64 5.49
CA LEU A 296 3.53 -16.78 6.57
C LEU A 296 3.07 -15.33 6.38
N SER A 297 2.04 -14.93 7.12
CA SER A 297 1.48 -13.58 7.12
C SER A 297 2.29 -12.62 8.00
N ASP A 298 2.15 -11.30 7.76
CA ASP A 298 2.81 -10.27 8.58
C ASP A 298 2.35 -10.34 10.05
N SER A 299 1.06 -10.68 10.27
CA SER A 299 0.50 -10.88 11.60
C SER A 299 1.12 -12.06 12.34
N GLU A 300 1.38 -13.16 11.66
CA GLU A 300 1.98 -14.35 12.27
C GLU A 300 3.44 -14.14 12.61
N MET A 301 4.20 -13.45 11.76
CA MET A 301 5.56 -13.05 12.07
C MET A 301 5.61 -12.18 13.33
N GLN A 302 4.68 -11.22 13.45
CA GLN A 302 4.56 -10.39 14.65
C GLN A 302 4.17 -11.23 15.88
N GLN A 303 3.22 -12.15 15.74
CA GLN A 303 2.83 -13.06 16.82
C GLN A 303 3.98 -14.00 17.22
N ALA A 304 4.77 -14.47 16.27
CA ALA A 304 5.97 -15.26 16.50
C ALA A 304 6.97 -14.48 17.35
N TRP A 305 7.25 -13.22 17.02
CA TRP A 305 8.09 -12.35 17.87
C TRP A 305 7.52 -12.16 19.28
N PHE A 306 6.21 -11.95 19.42
CA PHE A 306 5.59 -11.82 20.74
C PHE A 306 5.65 -13.10 21.56
N ARG A 307 5.50 -14.27 20.92
CA ARG A 307 5.69 -15.59 21.55
C ARG A 307 7.14 -15.77 21.98
N PHE A 308 8.09 -15.40 21.13
CA PHE A 308 9.52 -15.49 21.40
C PHE A 308 9.96 -14.62 22.59
N SER A 309 9.52 -13.36 22.60
CA SER A 309 9.93 -12.36 23.59
C SER A 309 9.30 -12.52 24.98
N LYS A 310 8.25 -13.35 25.11
CA LYS A 310 7.53 -13.60 26.38
C LYS A 310 7.76 -15.04 26.85
N PRO A 311 8.83 -15.30 27.62
CA PRO A 311 9.16 -16.66 28.07
C PRO A 311 8.11 -17.30 28.98
N ASP A 312 7.19 -16.50 29.55
CA ASP A 312 6.10 -17.00 30.40
C ASP A 312 4.94 -17.64 29.61
N MET A 313 4.91 -17.51 28.28
CA MET A 313 3.88 -18.12 27.45
C MET A 313 4.25 -19.58 27.14
N GLN A 314 3.24 -20.47 27.12
CA GLN A 314 3.34 -21.86 26.67
C GLN A 314 3.61 -21.94 25.15
N ALA A 315 4.61 -21.21 24.66
CA ALA A 315 5.04 -21.30 23.29
C ALA A 315 5.59 -22.73 23.05
N PRO A 316 5.30 -23.34 21.89
CA PRO A 316 5.92 -24.59 21.53
C PRO A 316 7.44 -24.43 21.61
N ALA A 317 8.10 -25.40 22.24
CA ALA A 317 9.56 -25.41 22.33
C ALA A 317 10.13 -25.50 20.91
N ILE A 318 11.13 -24.67 20.61
CA ILE A 318 11.92 -24.75 19.39
C ILE A 318 13.18 -25.56 19.72
N SER A 319 13.64 -26.39 18.79
CA SER A 319 14.84 -27.19 18.95
C SER A 319 16.10 -26.35 19.14
N ASP A 320 17.11 -26.95 19.77
CA ASP A 320 18.44 -26.34 19.93
C ASP A 320 19.10 -25.99 18.58
N ALA A 321 18.80 -26.73 17.51
CA ALA A 321 19.31 -26.45 16.17
C ALA A 321 18.76 -25.14 15.62
N SER A 322 17.45 -24.95 15.74
CA SER A 322 16.76 -23.71 15.37
C SER A 322 17.19 -22.54 16.26
N LEU A 323 17.39 -22.73 17.56
CA LEU A 323 17.90 -21.68 18.45
C LEU A 323 19.32 -21.23 18.06
N LYS A 324 20.21 -22.17 17.71
CA LYS A 324 21.56 -21.84 17.20
C LYS A 324 21.54 -21.15 15.85
N LEU A 325 20.55 -21.46 15.00
CA LEU A 325 20.37 -20.77 13.73
C LEU A 325 19.94 -19.30 13.96
N ILE A 326 19.11 -19.07 14.97
CA ILE A 326 18.67 -17.73 15.36
C ILE A 326 19.82 -16.96 16.04
N ASP A 327 20.50 -17.54 17.02
CA ASP A 327 21.63 -16.93 17.75
C ASP A 327 22.92 -16.93 16.90
N ARG A 328 22.97 -16.05 15.89
CA ARG A 328 24.01 -16.03 14.87
C ARG A 328 25.39 -15.68 15.44
N ASP A 329 25.45 -14.80 16.42
CA ASP A 329 26.71 -14.44 17.07
C ASP A 329 27.10 -15.40 18.22
N MET A 330 26.25 -16.40 18.51
CA MET A 330 26.43 -17.44 19.52
C MET A 330 26.70 -16.87 20.93
N ASN A 331 26.14 -15.70 21.24
CA ASN A 331 26.34 -15.05 22.54
C ASN A 331 25.32 -15.51 23.61
N GLU A 332 24.49 -16.50 23.29
CA GLU A 332 23.37 -17.03 24.09
C GLU A 332 22.24 -16.01 24.31
N LYS A 333 22.19 -14.95 23.51
CA LYS A 333 21.16 -13.90 23.56
C LYS A 333 20.74 -13.53 22.16
N ILE A 334 19.53 -13.97 21.83
CA ILE A 334 18.89 -13.65 20.58
C ILE A 334 18.43 -12.19 20.61
N SER A 335 19.05 -11.37 19.77
CA SER A 335 18.63 -10.00 19.49
C SER A 335 17.36 -9.98 18.61
N ALA A 336 16.67 -8.84 18.57
CA ALA A 336 15.54 -8.65 17.65
C ALA A 336 15.97 -8.74 16.18
N ALA A 337 17.18 -8.26 15.88
CA ALA A 337 17.79 -8.32 14.55
C ALA A 337 17.97 -9.75 14.05
N GLU A 338 18.59 -10.58 14.87
CA GLU A 338 18.86 -11.99 14.59
C GLU A 338 17.57 -12.77 14.37
N PHE A 339 16.59 -12.56 15.25
CA PHE A 339 15.27 -13.16 15.08
C PHE A 339 14.63 -12.72 13.76
N ASN A 340 14.54 -11.42 13.50
CA ASN A 340 13.94 -10.89 12.28
C ASN A 340 14.64 -11.38 11.02
N LEU A 341 15.97 -11.52 11.06
CA LEU A 341 16.76 -12.04 9.97
C LEU A 341 16.37 -13.50 9.66
N VAL A 342 16.23 -14.35 10.68
CA VAL A 342 15.81 -15.74 10.49
C VAL A 342 14.36 -15.80 10.01
N ILE A 343 13.45 -15.02 10.58
CA ILE A 343 12.04 -15.00 10.10
C ILE A 343 11.98 -14.56 8.63
N ALA A 344 12.74 -13.53 8.25
CA ALA A 344 12.85 -13.11 6.86
C ALA A 344 13.41 -14.24 5.98
N SER A 345 14.45 -14.94 6.40
CA SER A 345 14.99 -16.11 5.68
C SER A 345 13.99 -17.25 5.52
N VAL A 346 13.22 -17.56 6.57
CA VAL A 346 12.20 -18.60 6.55
C VAL A 346 11.10 -18.23 5.56
N ARG A 347 10.59 -17.00 5.62
CA ARG A 347 9.56 -16.50 4.71
C ARG A 347 10.04 -16.40 3.27
N TRP A 348 11.29 -15.96 3.07
CA TRP A 348 11.91 -15.93 1.75
C TRP A 348 12.00 -17.33 1.15
N SER A 349 12.36 -18.33 1.95
CA SER A 349 12.50 -19.73 1.51
C SER A 349 11.14 -20.40 1.28
N SER A 350 10.12 -20.07 2.08
CA SER A 350 8.80 -20.71 2.00
C SER A 350 7.91 -20.18 0.88
N SER A 351 8.09 -18.94 0.42
CA SER A 351 7.18 -18.34 -0.57
C SER A 351 7.85 -18.02 -1.91
N GLU A 352 7.53 -18.83 -2.93
CA GLU A 352 7.97 -18.57 -4.31
C GLU A 352 7.42 -17.25 -4.85
N ALA A 353 6.18 -16.90 -4.51
CA ALA A 353 5.54 -15.66 -4.95
C ALA A 353 6.31 -14.41 -4.48
N ILE A 354 6.80 -14.42 -3.23
CA ILE A 354 7.61 -13.32 -2.68
C ILE A 354 8.91 -13.15 -3.49
N ARG A 355 9.60 -14.27 -3.77
CA ARG A 355 10.85 -14.27 -4.55
C ARG A 355 10.62 -13.78 -5.98
N ARG A 356 9.57 -14.28 -6.63
CA ARG A 356 9.22 -13.89 -8.00
C ARG A 356 9.02 -12.39 -8.13
N ILE A 357 8.25 -11.79 -7.21
CA ILE A 357 8.02 -10.36 -7.25
C ILE A 357 9.31 -9.59 -6.94
N TRP A 358 10.13 -10.05 -6.01
CA TRP A 358 11.43 -9.44 -5.74
C TRP A 358 12.29 -9.37 -7.01
N PHE A 359 12.48 -10.49 -7.71
CA PHE A 359 13.31 -10.51 -8.92
C PHE A 359 12.77 -9.66 -10.06
N ARG A 360 11.47 -9.37 -10.07
CA ARG A 360 10.89 -8.39 -11.02
C ARG A 360 11.18 -6.96 -10.60
N LEU A 361 11.21 -6.68 -9.30
CA LEU A 361 11.50 -5.36 -8.75
C LEU A 361 13.00 -5.02 -8.84
N ASP A 362 13.87 -5.99 -8.55
CA ASP A 362 15.34 -5.93 -8.64
C ASP A 362 15.79 -6.16 -10.09
N ALA A 363 15.58 -5.15 -10.93
CA ALA A 363 15.75 -5.23 -12.38
C ALA A 363 17.20 -5.49 -12.80
N ASN A 364 18.17 -4.95 -12.07
CA ASN A 364 19.59 -5.12 -12.35
C ASN A 364 20.19 -6.38 -11.68
N GLY A 365 19.47 -7.01 -10.74
CA GLY A 365 19.88 -8.21 -10.04
C GLY A 365 21.03 -7.98 -9.06
N ASP A 366 21.19 -6.76 -8.54
CA ASP A 366 22.24 -6.43 -7.57
C ASP A 366 21.87 -6.84 -6.13
N GLY A 367 20.65 -7.36 -5.95
CA GLY A 367 20.16 -7.85 -4.67
C GLY A 367 19.55 -6.77 -3.79
N VAL A 368 19.36 -5.56 -4.33
CA VAL A 368 18.82 -4.39 -3.66
C VAL A 368 17.81 -3.71 -4.58
N TRP A 369 16.68 -3.26 -4.04
CA TRP A 369 15.70 -2.54 -4.84
C TRP A 369 15.92 -1.03 -4.74
N SER A 370 16.50 -0.47 -5.79
CA SER A 370 16.98 0.91 -5.86
C SER A 370 16.11 1.79 -6.77
N PRO A 371 16.25 3.13 -6.71
CA PRO A 371 15.56 4.04 -7.63
C PRO A 371 15.90 3.82 -9.11
N SER A 372 17.09 3.30 -9.42
CA SER A 372 17.45 2.91 -10.79
C SER A 372 16.56 1.80 -11.32
N ASP A 373 16.12 0.87 -10.47
CA ASP A 373 15.24 -0.23 -10.88
C ASP A 373 13.85 0.28 -11.25
N PHE A 374 13.41 1.42 -10.68
CA PHE A 374 12.14 2.02 -11.09
C PHE A 374 12.13 2.40 -12.56
N ALA A 375 13.19 3.02 -13.07
CA ALA A 375 13.23 3.41 -14.47
C ALA A 375 13.09 2.18 -15.39
N SER A 376 13.71 1.07 -14.99
CA SER A 376 13.64 -0.21 -15.70
C SER A 376 12.26 -0.86 -15.62
N ASN A 377 11.56 -0.76 -14.48
CA ASN A 377 10.24 -1.36 -14.28
C ASN A 377 9.09 -0.47 -14.78
N ALA A 378 9.28 0.84 -14.74
CA ALA A 378 8.34 1.87 -15.14
C ALA A 378 7.91 1.78 -16.60
N ARG A 379 8.71 1.12 -17.45
CA ARG A 379 8.36 0.88 -18.86
C ARG A 379 7.17 -0.06 -19.03
N PHE A 380 6.83 -0.86 -18.02
CA PHE A 380 5.80 -1.89 -18.11
C PHE A 380 4.48 -1.53 -17.45
N ALA A 381 4.45 -0.53 -16.57
CA ALA A 381 3.25 -0.24 -15.81
C ALA A 381 3.09 1.25 -15.47
N PRO A 382 1.87 1.82 -15.61
CA PRO A 382 1.55 3.20 -15.25
C PRO A 382 1.40 3.37 -13.72
N ILE A 383 2.31 2.76 -12.95
CA ILE A 383 2.27 2.70 -11.47
C ILE A 383 3.49 3.38 -10.84
N GLN A 384 4.16 4.26 -11.60
CA GLN A 384 5.42 4.89 -11.17
C GLN A 384 5.27 5.62 -9.83
N THR A 385 4.16 6.33 -9.66
CA THR A 385 3.84 7.06 -8.43
C THR A 385 3.70 6.15 -7.22
N GLU A 386 2.99 5.05 -7.39
CA GLU A 386 2.74 4.07 -6.34
C GLU A 386 4.02 3.32 -6.01
N VAL A 387 4.81 2.93 -7.01
CA VAL A 387 6.10 2.25 -6.82
C VAL A 387 7.06 3.11 -5.99
N VAL A 388 7.17 4.41 -6.30
CA VAL A 388 8.00 5.35 -5.52
C VAL A 388 7.47 5.50 -4.09
N GLN A 389 6.15 5.58 -3.90
CA GLN A 389 5.55 5.62 -2.57
C GLN A 389 5.89 4.35 -1.77
N TRP A 390 5.73 3.17 -2.37
CA TRP A 390 6.04 1.89 -1.74
C TRP A 390 7.51 1.79 -1.37
N HIS A 391 8.42 2.17 -2.26
CA HIS A 391 9.84 2.16 -1.92
C HIS A 391 10.14 3.04 -0.71
N SER A 392 9.58 4.25 -0.65
CA SER A 392 9.78 5.13 0.51
C SER A 392 9.19 4.57 1.81
N LEU A 393 8.14 3.74 1.72
CA LEU A 393 7.55 3.05 2.87
C LEU A 393 8.38 1.84 3.32
N LEU A 394 9.06 1.19 2.38
CA LEU A 394 9.82 -0.03 2.59
C LEU A 394 11.29 0.23 2.92
N ASP A 395 11.84 1.37 2.50
CA ASP A 395 13.19 1.84 2.85
C ASP A 395 13.18 2.35 4.31
N ARG A 396 13.08 1.39 5.25
CA ARG A 396 12.97 1.68 6.68
C ARG A 396 14.28 2.25 7.21
N SER A 397 15.40 1.78 6.67
CA SER A 397 16.75 2.26 6.97
C SER A 397 17.04 3.66 6.41
N ARG A 398 16.23 4.15 5.46
CA ARG A 398 16.37 5.44 4.77
C ARG A 398 17.71 5.59 4.08
N ASN A 399 18.23 4.50 3.52
CA ASN A 399 19.50 4.50 2.82
C ASN A 399 19.34 4.77 1.31
N GLY A 400 18.11 4.97 0.85
CA GLY A 400 17.77 5.21 -0.55
C GLY A 400 17.50 3.93 -1.33
N SER A 401 17.50 2.78 -0.67
CA SER A 401 17.36 1.46 -1.27
C SER A 401 16.60 0.52 -0.33
N VAL A 402 15.84 -0.42 -0.88
CA VAL A 402 15.15 -1.43 -0.09
C VAL A 402 15.97 -2.71 -0.15
N SER A 403 16.42 -3.20 1.00
CA SER A 403 17.10 -4.48 1.12
C SER A 403 16.10 -5.65 0.99
N ARG A 404 16.63 -6.83 0.66
CA ARG A 404 15.87 -8.08 0.64
C ARG A 404 15.13 -8.34 1.97
N ILE A 405 15.74 -8.01 3.10
CA ILE A 405 15.14 -8.21 4.42
C ILE A 405 13.96 -7.25 4.64
N GLU A 406 14.15 -5.95 4.37
CA GLU A 406 13.08 -4.95 4.50
C GLU A 406 11.85 -5.30 3.64
N TYR A 407 12.10 -5.78 2.42
CA TYR A 407 11.06 -6.28 1.53
C TYR A 407 10.32 -7.49 2.11
N VAL A 408 11.04 -8.52 2.57
CA VAL A 408 10.40 -9.73 3.10
C VAL A 408 9.62 -9.45 4.37
N LEU A 409 10.12 -8.59 5.25
CA LEU A 409 9.40 -8.20 6.46
C LEU A 409 8.09 -7.46 6.17
N SER A 410 7.94 -6.93 4.95
CA SER A 410 6.77 -6.19 4.49
C SER A 410 6.00 -6.93 3.39
N ALA A 411 6.34 -8.20 3.15
CA ALA A 411 5.90 -8.92 1.96
C ALA A 411 4.40 -9.22 1.95
N GLY A 412 3.71 -9.33 3.08
CA GLY A 412 2.27 -9.62 3.11
C GLY A 412 1.47 -8.45 2.55
N GLN A 413 1.73 -7.24 3.07
CA GLN A 413 1.15 -6.02 2.52
C GLN A 413 1.54 -5.79 1.06
N MET A 414 2.79 -6.08 0.72
CA MET A 414 3.28 -5.99 -0.65
C MET A 414 2.56 -6.97 -1.57
N GLN A 415 2.38 -8.23 -1.19
CA GLN A 415 1.64 -9.22 -1.97
C GLN A 415 0.21 -8.77 -2.25
N LEU A 416 -0.50 -8.21 -1.26
CA LEU A 416 -1.86 -7.69 -1.48
C LEU A 416 -1.89 -6.58 -2.54
N THR A 417 -0.89 -5.69 -2.51
CA THR A 417 -0.80 -4.57 -3.45
C THR A 417 -0.29 -5.04 -4.83
N LEU A 418 0.73 -5.88 -4.81
CA LEU A 418 1.45 -6.39 -5.98
C LEU A 418 0.72 -7.49 -6.69
N LYS A 419 -0.22 -8.20 -6.07
CA LYS A 419 -1.10 -9.14 -6.79
C LYS A 419 -1.85 -8.43 -7.92
N ASN A 420 -2.19 -7.15 -7.72
CA ASN A 420 -2.79 -6.31 -8.77
C ASN A 420 -1.78 -5.86 -9.83
N TRP A 421 -0.49 -5.96 -9.53
CA TRP A 421 0.63 -5.58 -10.39
C TRP A 421 1.38 -6.78 -10.97
N GLU A 422 1.12 -8.01 -10.52
CA GLU A 422 1.89 -9.20 -10.89
C GLU A 422 1.80 -9.44 -12.40
N GLN A 423 0.65 -9.16 -13.01
CA GLN A 423 0.50 -9.25 -14.47
C GLN A 423 1.10 -8.06 -15.23
N LYS A 424 1.46 -6.97 -14.52
CA LYS A 424 1.94 -5.70 -15.09
C LYS A 424 3.45 -5.50 -14.91
N LEU A 425 4.03 -6.09 -13.87
CA LEU A 425 5.46 -6.05 -13.59
C LEU A 425 6.12 -7.23 -14.30
N LEU A 426 6.76 -6.94 -15.43
CA LEU A 426 7.63 -7.88 -16.13
C LEU A 426 9.07 -7.63 -15.68
N ASN A 427 9.79 -8.71 -15.39
CA ASN A 427 11.23 -8.68 -15.15
C ASN A 427 11.91 -8.13 -16.41
N PRO A 428 12.63 -7.00 -16.31
CA PRO A 428 13.22 -6.34 -17.47
C PRO A 428 14.19 -7.22 -18.25
N ARG A 429 15.02 -8.00 -17.55
CA ARG A 429 16.02 -8.88 -18.16
C ARG A 429 15.37 -10.05 -18.88
N VAL A 430 14.39 -10.70 -18.25
CA VAL A 430 13.62 -11.79 -18.87
C VAL A 430 12.89 -11.24 -20.09
N TYR A 431 12.24 -10.08 -19.98
CA TYR A 431 11.54 -9.44 -21.08
C TYR A 431 12.47 -9.15 -22.26
N ASP A 432 13.63 -8.57 -22.03
CA ASP A 432 14.60 -8.26 -23.10
C ASP A 432 15.12 -9.55 -23.75
N GLU A 433 15.35 -10.61 -22.97
CA GLU A 433 15.71 -11.94 -23.49
C GLU A 433 14.59 -12.55 -24.33
N THR A 434 13.34 -12.48 -23.86
CA THR A 434 12.16 -12.92 -24.60
C THR A 434 12.02 -12.16 -25.91
N GLN A 435 12.13 -10.84 -25.90
CA GLN A 435 12.05 -10.00 -27.10
C GLN A 435 13.14 -10.37 -28.10
N LYS A 436 14.36 -10.62 -27.63
CA LYS A 436 15.47 -11.07 -28.48
C LYS A 436 15.17 -12.42 -29.13
N LEU A 437 14.65 -13.38 -28.37
CA LEU A 437 14.29 -14.70 -28.89
C LEU A 437 13.13 -14.63 -29.88
N VAL A 438 12.09 -13.86 -29.58
CA VAL A 438 10.98 -13.63 -30.50
C VAL A 438 11.50 -13.00 -31.79
N ALA A 439 12.27 -11.91 -31.72
CA ALA A 439 12.83 -11.27 -32.92
C ALA A 439 13.77 -12.17 -33.75
N GLU A 440 14.42 -13.16 -33.13
CA GLU A 440 15.30 -14.11 -33.80
C GLU A 440 14.54 -15.25 -34.50
N PHE A 441 13.47 -15.75 -33.88
CA PHE A 441 12.77 -16.96 -34.34
C PHE A 441 11.42 -16.70 -35.01
N ASP A 442 10.72 -15.61 -34.68
CA ASP A 442 9.46 -15.17 -35.28
C ASP A 442 9.71 -14.56 -36.66
N ARG A 443 9.55 -15.37 -37.71
CA ARG A 443 9.80 -14.94 -39.09
C ARG A 443 8.59 -14.31 -39.75
N ASP A 444 7.39 -14.63 -39.26
CA ASP A 444 6.15 -14.10 -39.84
C ASP A 444 5.65 -12.81 -39.15
N GLY A 445 6.25 -12.46 -38.00
CA GLY A 445 6.01 -11.22 -37.27
C GLY A 445 4.71 -11.21 -36.47
N ASN A 446 4.14 -12.39 -36.18
CA ASN A 446 2.85 -12.51 -35.49
C ASN A 446 2.99 -12.51 -33.95
N SER A 447 4.21 -12.40 -33.41
CA SER A 447 4.55 -12.46 -31.98
C SER A 447 4.23 -13.79 -31.29
N GLN A 448 4.12 -14.87 -32.05
CA GLN A 448 3.93 -16.25 -31.60
C GLN A 448 4.95 -17.15 -32.30
N LEU A 449 5.58 -18.05 -31.54
CA LEU A 449 6.50 -19.03 -32.12
C LEU A 449 5.75 -20.35 -32.30
N ALA A 450 5.44 -20.70 -33.55
CA ALA A 450 4.70 -21.92 -33.87
C ALA A 450 5.44 -22.83 -34.87
N GLY A 451 5.05 -24.11 -34.93
CA GLY A 451 5.54 -25.07 -35.92
C GLY A 451 7.06 -25.13 -36.07
N ARG A 452 7.58 -24.59 -37.18
CA ARG A 452 9.03 -24.63 -37.50
C ARG A 452 9.86 -23.68 -36.63
N GLU A 453 9.29 -22.58 -36.18
CA GLU A 453 9.99 -21.56 -35.38
C GLU A 453 10.21 -22.07 -33.96
N LEU A 454 9.16 -22.63 -33.35
CA LEU A 454 9.23 -23.31 -32.06
C LEU A 454 10.22 -24.48 -32.08
N ARG A 455 10.22 -25.28 -33.16
CA ARG A 455 11.20 -26.37 -33.31
C ARG A 455 12.63 -25.85 -33.34
N ARG A 456 12.91 -24.77 -34.08
CA ARG A 456 14.23 -24.15 -34.11
C ARG A 456 14.65 -23.57 -32.77
N LEU A 457 13.73 -22.94 -32.04
CA LEU A 457 14.00 -22.47 -30.68
C LEU A 457 14.42 -23.64 -29.77
N ARG A 458 13.68 -24.76 -29.79
CA ARG A 458 14.01 -25.98 -29.03
C ARG A 458 15.38 -26.56 -29.38
N GLU A 459 15.73 -26.55 -30.67
CA GLU A 459 17.03 -27.04 -31.15
C GLU A 459 18.18 -26.10 -30.80
N SER A 460 17.93 -24.78 -30.81
CA SER A 460 18.95 -23.76 -30.55
C SER A 460 19.20 -23.49 -29.07
N ARG A 461 18.21 -23.73 -28.20
CA ARG A 461 18.25 -23.43 -26.76
C ARG A 461 18.03 -24.70 -25.94
N GLU A 462 19.12 -25.45 -25.74
CA GLU A 462 19.10 -26.69 -24.94
C GLU A 462 18.59 -26.44 -23.52
N ASP A 463 18.86 -25.25 -22.99
CA ASP A 463 18.46 -24.81 -21.66
C ASP A 463 16.95 -24.58 -21.48
N LEU A 464 16.19 -24.43 -22.57
CA LEU A 464 14.73 -24.30 -22.57
C LEU A 464 14.03 -25.58 -23.04
N LYS A 465 14.79 -26.59 -23.49
CA LYS A 465 14.24 -27.76 -24.17
C LYS A 465 13.24 -28.53 -23.31
N SER A 466 13.59 -28.82 -22.06
CA SER A 466 12.72 -29.55 -21.11
C SER A 466 11.42 -28.80 -20.80
N LEU A 467 11.48 -27.46 -20.70
CA LEU A 467 10.32 -26.61 -20.46
C LEU A 467 9.40 -26.54 -21.69
N LEU A 468 9.99 -26.56 -22.89
CA LEU A 468 9.26 -26.48 -24.15
C LEU A 468 8.71 -27.83 -24.62
N GLU A 469 9.16 -28.98 -24.08
CA GLU A 469 8.73 -30.32 -24.51
C GLU A 469 7.23 -30.57 -24.33
N ASN A 470 6.62 -29.97 -23.31
CA ASN A 470 5.19 -30.11 -23.02
C ASN A 470 4.28 -29.16 -23.80
N ILE A 471 4.85 -28.31 -24.66
CA ILE A 471 4.09 -27.31 -25.40
C ILE A 471 3.62 -27.91 -26.72
N ASP A 472 2.32 -27.80 -26.98
CA ASP A 472 1.69 -28.28 -28.20
C ASP A 472 2.25 -27.60 -29.46
N GLN A 473 1.94 -28.19 -30.62
CA GLN A 473 2.38 -27.65 -31.91
C GLN A 473 1.69 -26.34 -32.28
N ASP A 474 0.64 -25.97 -31.55
CA ASP A 474 -0.17 -24.76 -31.73
C ASP A 474 0.62 -23.47 -31.48
N GLY A 475 1.79 -23.59 -30.85
CA GLY A 475 2.76 -22.51 -30.67
C GLY A 475 2.82 -22.00 -29.25
N ILE A 476 3.71 -21.04 -29.04
CA ILE A 476 3.87 -20.34 -27.77
C ILE A 476 3.85 -18.84 -28.03
N SER A 477 3.02 -18.13 -27.29
CA SER A 477 3.01 -16.67 -27.32
C SER A 477 4.28 -16.08 -26.70
N ALA A 478 4.63 -14.85 -27.07
CA ALA A 478 5.74 -14.14 -26.43
C ALA A 478 5.61 -14.08 -24.89
N TYR A 479 4.37 -13.96 -24.37
CA TYR A 479 4.13 -13.91 -22.94
C TYR A 479 4.33 -15.27 -22.24
N GLU A 480 3.88 -16.37 -22.86
CA GLU A 480 4.16 -17.72 -22.33
C GLU A 480 5.65 -18.03 -22.37
N LEU A 481 6.36 -17.62 -23.43
CA LEU A 481 7.81 -17.75 -23.51
C LEU A 481 8.49 -16.97 -22.39
N TYR A 482 8.02 -15.75 -22.10
CA TYR A 482 8.48 -14.96 -20.95
C TYR A 482 8.33 -15.73 -19.64
N LEU A 483 7.16 -16.33 -19.37
CA LEU A 483 6.91 -17.07 -18.13
C LEU A 483 7.82 -18.30 -17.98
N LEU A 484 8.15 -18.99 -19.08
CA LEU A 484 9.07 -20.12 -19.04
C LEU A 484 10.52 -19.70 -18.77
N ILE A 485 10.97 -18.60 -19.37
CA ILE A 485 12.31 -18.06 -19.11
C ILE A 485 12.39 -17.55 -17.66
N GLU A 486 11.33 -16.91 -17.17
CA GLU A 486 11.23 -16.47 -15.78
C GLU A 486 11.31 -17.64 -14.80
N LEU A 487 10.53 -18.70 -15.00
CA LEU A 487 10.52 -19.89 -14.15
C LEU A 487 11.88 -20.58 -14.05
N LYS A 488 12.73 -20.45 -15.07
CA LYS A 488 14.10 -20.96 -15.07
C LYS A 488 15.07 -20.11 -14.23
N GLN A 489 14.80 -18.82 -14.09
CA GLN A 489 15.68 -17.88 -13.39
C GLN A 489 15.37 -17.76 -11.88
N LEU A 490 14.16 -18.16 -11.47
CA LEU A 490 13.75 -18.31 -10.07
C LEU A 490 14.38 -19.54 -9.43
#